data_AF-A0A352F1P6-F1
#
_entry.id   AF-A0A352F1P6-F1
#
_cell.length_a   1.000
_cell.length_b   1.000
_cell.length_c   1.000
_cell.angle_alpha   90.00
_cell.angle_beta   90.00
_cell.angle_gamma   90.00
#
_symmetry.space_group_name_H-M   'P 1'
#
loop_
_entity.id
_entity.type
_entity.pdbx_description
1 polymer ?
#
loop_
_entity_poly.entity_id
_entity_poly.type
_entity_poly.pdbx_seq_one_letter_code
_entity_poly.pdbx_strand_id
1 'polypeptide(L)'
;MGVKMMQVNTPNCGRENDLVTFLYGELSDDEKKSFESHMHTCRLCQAQAGEFSSIRESVAAWRDEALGRAQAASTATSGLMNQRKTSALAALRAFFDLSPLWMKGAVGFAAVLFCIFTVLAVARLRPTPLPAVATTNVNNQSYSLQEMNALVERRVQEELARLKSSQEPLLISPSVTVKQRTVQPRSRALASRSFEVASDSRNGKARRPLSKTEREQLAADLRLVSSINGVDLVDDQINQP
;
A
#
# COMPACT_ATOMS: atom_id res chain seq x y z
N MET A 1 3.63 -6.54 -52.37
CA MET A 1 3.46 -7.96 -52.03
C MET A 1 2.81 -8.03 -50.64
N GLY A 2 1.57 -8.52 -50.54
CA GLY A 2 0.82 -8.52 -49.29
C GLY A 2 1.14 -9.74 -48.44
N VAL A 3 1.65 -9.53 -47.22
CA VAL A 3 1.88 -10.60 -46.25
C VAL A 3 0.52 -11.08 -45.76
N LYS A 4 0.06 -12.20 -46.31
CA LYS A 4 -1.13 -12.90 -45.84
C LYS A 4 -0.79 -13.47 -44.46
N MET A 5 -1.18 -12.78 -43.39
CA MET A 5 -1.10 -13.33 -42.04
C MET A 5 -1.96 -14.59 -42.02
N MET A 6 -1.30 -15.76 -42.03
CA MET A 6 -1.98 -17.02 -41.79
C MET A 6 -2.52 -16.99 -40.38
N GLN A 7 -3.84 -16.85 -40.28
CA GLN A 7 -4.58 -16.99 -39.05
C GLN A 7 -4.43 -18.46 -38.63
N VAL A 8 -3.45 -18.73 -37.77
CA VAL A 8 -3.21 -20.06 -37.22
C VAL A 8 -4.38 -20.33 -36.28
N ASN A 9 -5.36 -21.11 -36.75
CA ASN A 9 -6.39 -21.68 -35.89
C ASN A 9 -5.73 -22.75 -35.03
N THR A 10 -5.08 -22.32 -33.95
CA THR A 10 -4.49 -23.21 -32.97
C THR A 10 -5.63 -23.94 -32.25
N PRO A 11 -5.68 -25.28 -32.29
CA PRO A 11 -6.76 -26.02 -31.65
C PRO A 11 -6.75 -25.72 -30.15
N ASN A 12 -7.75 -24.99 -29.67
CA ASN A 12 -7.83 -24.57 -28.28
C ASN A 12 -8.20 -25.77 -27.39
N CYS A 13 -7.40 -26.06 -26.36
CA CYS A 13 -7.71 -27.15 -25.42
C CYS A 13 -8.77 -26.73 -24.38
N GLY A 14 -9.17 -25.45 -24.34
CA GLY A 14 -10.21 -24.91 -23.45
C GLY A 14 -9.79 -24.76 -21.99
N ARG A 15 -8.52 -25.05 -21.63
CA ARG A 15 -7.97 -24.91 -20.26
C ARG A 15 -6.94 -23.78 -20.14
N GLU A 16 -7.04 -22.77 -20.99
CA GLU A 16 -6.17 -21.60 -20.97
C GLU A 16 -6.25 -20.80 -19.66
N ASN A 17 -7.45 -20.67 -19.07
CA ASN A 17 -7.62 -20.00 -17.79
C ASN A 17 -6.89 -20.75 -16.67
N ASP A 18 -7.00 -22.08 -16.63
CA ASP A 18 -6.31 -22.91 -15.64
C ASP A 18 -4.78 -22.78 -15.76
N LEU A 19 -4.24 -22.65 -16.98
CA LEU A 19 -2.81 -22.40 -17.20
C LEU A 19 -2.37 -21.08 -16.57
N VAL A 20 -3.13 -20.00 -16.78
CA VAL A 20 -2.81 -18.68 -16.21
C VAL A 20 -2.88 -18.73 -14.68
N THR A 21 -3.95 -19.31 -14.13
CA THR A 21 -4.13 -19.48 -12.67
C THR A 21 -3.01 -20.36 -12.07
N PHE A 22 -2.58 -21.42 -12.77
CA PHE A 22 -1.44 -22.25 -12.39
C PHE A 22 -0.14 -21.44 -12.33
N LEU A 23 0.13 -20.60 -13.34
CA LEU A 23 1.34 -19.78 -13.42
C LEU A 23 1.43 -18.73 -12.31
N TYR A 24 0.31 -18.24 -11.82
CA TYR A 24 0.24 -17.32 -10.67
C TYR A 24 0.18 -18.02 -9.31
N GLY A 25 0.06 -19.36 -9.30
CA GLY A 25 -0.03 -20.15 -8.06
C GLY A 25 -1.36 -19.96 -7.34
N GLU A 26 -2.43 -19.65 -8.07
CA GLU A 26 -3.77 -19.38 -7.53
C GLU A 26 -4.69 -20.61 -7.54
N LEU A 27 -4.26 -21.73 -8.12
CA LEU A 27 -5.02 -22.99 -8.10
C LEU A 27 -4.97 -23.63 -6.71
N SER A 28 -6.07 -24.26 -6.31
CA SER A 28 -6.07 -25.14 -5.14
C SER A 28 -5.18 -26.38 -5.35
N ASP A 29 -4.78 -27.06 -4.28
CA ASP A 29 -3.89 -28.22 -4.37
C ASP A 29 -4.46 -29.36 -5.24
N ASP A 30 -5.78 -29.54 -5.23
CA ASP A 30 -6.46 -30.57 -6.01
C ASP A 30 -6.54 -30.19 -7.50
N GLU A 31 -6.88 -28.93 -7.79
CA GLU A 31 -6.90 -28.42 -9.16
C GLU A 31 -5.51 -28.39 -9.77
N LYS A 32 -4.49 -28.05 -8.99
CA LYS A 32 -3.09 -28.07 -9.39
C LYS A 32 -2.67 -29.47 -9.86
N LYS A 33 -2.95 -30.53 -9.08
CA LYS A 33 -2.65 -31.92 -9.47
C LYS A 33 -3.40 -32.33 -10.74
N SER A 34 -4.68 -31.95 -10.84
CA SER A 34 -5.50 -32.21 -12.03
C SER A 34 -4.93 -31.51 -13.28
N PHE A 35 -4.46 -30.27 -13.13
CA PHE A 35 -3.84 -29.51 -14.20
C PHE A 35 -2.46 -30.06 -14.59
N GLU A 36 -1.63 -30.47 -13.62
CA GLU A 36 -0.34 -31.13 -13.88
C GLU A 36 -0.53 -32.42 -14.68
N SER A 37 -1.50 -33.26 -14.29
CA SER A 37 -1.86 -34.45 -15.06
C SER A 37 -2.30 -34.12 -16.49
N HIS A 38 -3.04 -33.03 -16.68
CA HIS A 38 -3.43 -32.57 -18.01
C HIS A 38 -2.22 -32.08 -18.82
N MET A 39 -1.29 -31.36 -18.19
CA MET A 39 -0.09 -30.84 -18.87
C MET A 39 0.81 -31.96 -19.40
N HIS A 40 0.82 -33.14 -18.76
CA HIS A 40 1.52 -34.32 -19.27
C HIS A 40 0.88 -34.93 -20.54
N THR A 41 -0.42 -34.70 -20.75
CA THR A 41 -1.17 -35.27 -21.89
C THR A 41 -1.45 -34.26 -22.99
N CYS A 42 -1.50 -32.96 -22.67
CA CYS A 42 -1.78 -31.88 -23.61
C CYS A 42 -0.49 -31.17 -24.06
N ARG A 43 -0.06 -31.43 -25.29
CA ARG A 43 1.12 -30.80 -25.90
C ARG A 43 0.99 -29.28 -26.05
N LEU A 44 -0.23 -28.77 -26.25
CA LEU A 44 -0.47 -27.33 -26.37
C LEU A 44 -0.19 -26.60 -25.04
N CYS A 45 -0.77 -27.06 -23.93
CA CYS A 45 -0.51 -26.48 -22.61
C CYS A 45 0.97 -26.59 -22.23
N GLN A 46 1.63 -27.72 -22.57
CA GLN A 46 3.06 -27.89 -22.34
C GLN A 46 3.89 -26.86 -23.12
N ALA A 47 3.58 -26.65 -24.40
CA ALA A 47 4.27 -25.67 -25.24
C ALA A 47 4.08 -24.24 -24.70
N GLN A 48 2.83 -23.86 -24.40
CA GLN A 48 2.53 -22.54 -23.83
C GLN A 48 3.22 -22.32 -22.49
N ALA A 49 3.22 -23.31 -21.59
CA ALA A 49 3.93 -23.23 -20.31
C ALA A 49 5.44 -23.01 -20.51
N GLY A 50 6.04 -23.67 -21.50
CA GLY A 50 7.45 -23.48 -21.88
C GLY A 50 7.75 -22.10 -22.48
N GLU A 51 6.84 -21.54 -23.28
CA GLU A 51 6.96 -20.17 -23.78
C GLU A 51 6.95 -19.15 -22.62
N PHE A 52 6.04 -19.33 -21.65
CA PHE A 52 5.99 -18.48 -20.46
C PHE A 52 7.23 -18.63 -19.57
N SER A 53 7.80 -19.83 -19.43
CA SER A 53 9.03 -20.01 -18.64
C SER A 53 10.21 -19.29 -19.30
N SER A 54 10.35 -19.38 -20.63
CA SER A 54 11.36 -18.65 -21.39
C SER A 54 11.24 -17.13 -21.21
N ILE A 55 10.02 -16.59 -21.24
CA ILE A 55 9.79 -15.16 -20.95
C ILE A 55 10.25 -14.81 -19.53
N ARG A 56 9.89 -15.63 -18.52
CA ARG A 56 10.31 -15.38 -17.12
C ARG A 56 11.81 -15.42 -16.96
N GLU A 57 12.49 -16.35 -17.62
CA GLU A 57 13.95 -16.44 -17.63
C GLU A 57 14.58 -15.19 -18.27
N SER A 58 14.06 -14.71 -19.39
CA SER A 58 14.56 -13.48 -20.02
C SER A 58 14.36 -12.23 -19.14
N VAL A 59 13.22 -12.12 -18.46
CA VAL A 59 12.94 -11.03 -17.52
C VAL A 59 13.85 -11.12 -16.29
N ALA A 60 14.11 -12.33 -15.78
CA ALA A 60 15.04 -12.55 -14.68
C ALA A 60 16.47 -12.15 -15.09
N ALA A 61 16.93 -12.57 -16.27
CA ALA A 61 18.23 -12.19 -16.80
C ALA A 61 18.36 -10.66 -16.95
N TRP A 62 17.34 -9.99 -17.48
CA TRP A 62 17.34 -8.53 -17.61
C TRP A 62 17.37 -7.82 -16.25
N ARG A 63 16.60 -8.32 -15.28
CA ARG A 63 16.62 -7.80 -13.90
C ARG A 63 18.01 -7.94 -13.28
N ASP A 64 18.63 -9.11 -13.44
CA ASP A 64 19.93 -9.40 -12.87
C ASP A 64 21.03 -8.55 -13.55
N GLU A 65 20.90 -8.28 -14.84
CA GLU A 65 21.77 -7.32 -15.55
C GLU A 65 21.59 -5.88 -15.04
N ALA A 66 20.34 -5.43 -14.89
CA ALA A 66 20.02 -4.09 -14.41
C ALA A 66 20.52 -3.87 -12.97
N LEU A 67 20.34 -4.87 -12.10
CA LEU A 67 20.80 -4.83 -10.71
C LEU A 67 22.31 -5.06 -10.59
N GLY A 68 22.90 -5.90 -11.43
CA GLY A 68 24.34 -6.17 -11.45
C GLY A 68 25.15 -4.91 -11.76
N ARG A 69 24.69 -4.09 -12.71
CA ARG A 69 25.30 -2.77 -12.99
C ARG A 69 25.14 -1.79 -11.82
N ALA A 70 24.00 -1.79 -11.13
CA ALA A 70 23.77 -0.94 -9.96
C ALA A 70 24.65 -1.33 -8.76
N GLN A 71 24.89 -2.62 -8.54
CA GLN A 71 25.77 -3.11 -7.47
C GLN A 71 27.25 -2.84 -7.77
N ALA A 72 27.69 -2.95 -9.03
CA ALA A 72 29.04 -2.58 -9.45
C ALA A 72 29.31 -1.07 -9.26
N ALA A 73 28.33 -0.21 -9.57
CA ALA A 73 28.44 1.23 -9.32
C ALA A 73 28.44 1.58 -7.81
N SER A 74 27.68 0.82 -7.01
CA SER A 74 27.60 1.01 -5.56
C SER A 74 28.87 0.55 -4.83
N THR A 75 29.53 -0.50 -5.30
CA THR A 75 30.82 -0.96 -4.74
C THR A 75 31.98 -0.05 -5.14
N ALA A 76 32.01 0.49 -6.37
CA ALA A 76 32.99 1.49 -6.77
C ALA A 76 32.89 2.80 -5.97
N THR A 77 31.69 3.18 -5.54
CA THR A 77 31.46 4.43 -4.77
C THR A 77 31.60 4.23 -3.25
N SER A 78 31.37 3.02 -2.74
CA SER A 78 31.47 2.72 -1.30
C SER A 78 32.92 2.53 -0.79
N GLY A 79 33.91 2.41 -1.69
CA GLY A 79 35.31 2.29 -1.33
C GLY A 79 35.97 3.57 -0.78
N LEU A 80 35.34 4.75 -0.97
CA LEU A 80 35.95 6.04 -0.60
C LEU A 80 35.29 6.77 0.57
N MET A 81 34.14 6.32 1.07
CA MET A 81 33.46 6.99 2.19
C MET A 81 32.71 6.01 3.10
N ASN A 82 33.37 5.42 4.10
CA ASN A 82 32.84 5.40 5.47
C ASN A 82 33.74 4.61 6.43
N GLN A 83 34.62 5.33 7.12
CA GLN A 83 35.15 4.90 8.42
C GLN A 83 34.91 6.00 9.47
N ARG A 84 33.70 6.57 9.52
CA ARG A 84 33.33 7.50 10.60
C ARG A 84 31.95 7.17 11.15
N LYS A 85 31.97 6.56 12.34
CA LYS A 85 30.92 6.56 13.36
C LYS A 85 29.53 6.21 12.82
N THR A 86 29.18 4.93 12.94
CA THR A 86 27.83 4.37 12.77
C THR A 86 26.81 5.20 13.53
N SER A 87 26.26 6.20 12.85
CA SER A 87 25.20 7.06 13.35
C SER A 87 23.89 6.30 13.14
N ALA A 88 22.96 6.33 14.10
CA ALA A 88 21.68 5.60 14.00
C ALA A 88 20.92 5.85 12.67
N LEU A 89 21.13 7.01 12.05
CA LEU A 89 20.60 7.36 10.73
C LEU A 89 21.16 6.49 9.59
N ALA A 90 22.39 6.00 9.70
CA ALA A 90 22.99 5.09 8.72
C ALA A 90 22.31 3.71 8.75
N ALA A 91 21.94 3.22 9.94
CA ALA A 91 21.19 1.97 10.08
C ALA A 91 19.76 2.10 9.54
N LEU A 92 19.10 3.24 9.77
CA LEU A 92 17.80 3.54 9.17
C LEU A 92 17.88 3.60 7.65
N ARG A 93 18.93 4.23 7.09
CA ARG A 93 19.14 4.29 5.64
C ARG A 93 19.35 2.90 5.05
N ALA A 94 20.13 2.05 5.71
CA ALA A 94 20.32 0.65 5.31
C ALA A 94 18.99 -0.14 5.34
N PHE A 95 18.13 0.10 6.34
CA PHE A 95 16.80 -0.51 6.39
C PHE A 95 15.90 -0.10 5.22
N PHE A 96 15.97 1.16 4.79
CA PHE A 96 15.25 1.62 3.61
C PHE A 96 15.85 1.10 2.31
N ASP A 97 17.16 0.85 2.26
CA ASP A 97 17.79 0.25 1.09
C ASP A 97 17.42 -1.22 0.89
N LEU A 98 17.23 -1.98 1.98
CA LEU A 98 16.70 -3.34 1.93
C LEU A 98 15.17 -3.41 1.78
N SER A 99 14.46 -2.28 1.94
CA SER A 99 13.00 -2.29 1.86
C SER A 99 12.51 -2.42 0.41
N PRO A 100 11.53 -3.28 0.15
CA PRO A 100 11.03 -3.56 -1.19
C PRO A 100 10.40 -2.31 -1.85
N LEU A 101 10.54 -2.18 -3.17
CA LEU A 101 10.23 -0.96 -3.97
C LEU A 101 8.87 -0.30 -3.68
N TRP A 102 7.83 -1.10 -3.44
CA TRP A 102 6.49 -0.62 -3.04
C TRP A 102 6.46 0.18 -1.72
N MET A 103 7.34 -0.14 -0.76
CA MET A 103 7.40 0.54 0.53
C MET A 103 8.06 1.92 0.44
N LYS A 104 9.04 2.08 -0.47
CA LYS A 104 9.68 3.38 -0.76
C LYS A 104 8.65 4.41 -1.26
N GLY A 105 7.68 3.97 -2.07
CA GLY A 105 6.56 4.82 -2.51
C GLY A 105 5.63 5.24 -1.36
N ALA A 106 5.31 4.31 -0.45
CA ALA A 106 4.42 4.57 0.68
C ALA A 106 4.98 5.61 1.66
N VAL A 107 6.29 5.58 1.93
CA VAL A 107 6.95 6.55 2.83
C VAL A 107 6.91 7.96 2.25
N GLY A 108 7.17 8.10 0.95
CA GLY A 108 7.06 9.40 0.27
C GLY A 108 5.64 9.96 0.33
N PHE A 109 4.64 9.11 0.08
CA PHE A 109 3.23 9.51 0.16
C PHE A 109 2.83 9.90 1.60
N ALA A 110 3.25 9.14 2.59
CA ALA A 110 3.00 9.44 4.00
C ALA A 110 3.63 10.77 4.43
N ALA A 111 4.86 11.06 3.97
CA ALA A 111 5.54 12.32 4.26
C ALA A 111 4.79 13.53 3.65
N VAL A 112 4.32 13.41 2.40
CA VAL A 112 3.52 14.46 1.75
C VAL A 112 2.20 14.68 2.47
N LEU A 113 1.48 13.61 2.80
CA LEU A 113 0.24 13.69 3.58
C LEU A 113 0.48 14.34 4.95
N PHE A 114 1.55 13.95 5.63
CA PHE A 114 1.92 14.54 6.91
C PHE A 114 2.19 16.04 6.77
N CYS A 115 2.93 16.47 5.75
CA CYS A 115 3.12 17.90 5.47
C CYS A 115 1.80 18.63 5.22
N ILE A 116 0.90 18.08 4.40
CA ILE A 116 -0.41 18.67 4.12
C ILE A 116 -1.23 18.80 5.41
N PHE A 117 -1.30 17.75 6.24
CA PHE A 117 -2.01 17.79 7.51
C PHE A 117 -1.40 18.80 8.49
N THR A 118 -0.08 18.92 8.52
CA THR A 118 0.61 19.89 9.37
C THR A 118 0.27 21.32 8.95
N VAL A 119 0.29 21.61 7.64
CA VAL A 119 -0.11 22.92 7.10
C VAL A 119 -1.58 23.21 7.38
N LEU A 120 -2.46 22.22 7.19
CA LEU A 120 -3.90 22.36 7.49
C LEU A 120 -4.15 22.60 8.98
N ALA A 121 -3.46 21.89 9.87
CA ALA A 121 -3.56 22.09 11.31
C ALA A 121 -3.16 23.51 11.70
N VAL A 122 -2.02 24.00 11.18
CA VAL A 122 -1.56 25.38 11.41
C VAL A 122 -2.52 26.41 10.80
N ALA A 123 -3.07 26.15 9.61
CA ALA A 123 -4.03 27.05 8.96
C ALA A 123 -5.36 27.13 9.73
N ARG A 124 -5.80 26.02 10.33
CA ARG A 124 -7.00 25.99 11.19
C ARG A 124 -6.78 26.67 12.54
N LEU A 125 -5.54 26.68 13.03
CA LEU A 125 -5.15 27.34 14.28
C LEU A 125 -4.86 28.83 14.11
N ARG A 126 -4.74 29.35 12.87
CA ARG A 126 -4.66 30.79 12.64
C ARG A 126 -6.07 31.37 12.70
N PRO A 127 -6.41 32.20 13.70
CA PRO A 127 -7.67 32.92 13.71
C PRO A 127 -7.72 33.84 12.49
N THR A 128 -8.68 33.61 11.61
CA THR A 128 -8.98 34.50 10.49
C THR A 128 -9.33 35.88 11.07
N PRO A 129 -8.57 36.96 10.78
CA PRO A 129 -8.98 38.30 11.14
C PRO A 129 -10.13 38.68 10.20
N LEU A 130 -11.37 38.38 10.61
CA LEU A 130 -12.57 38.90 9.95
C LEU A 130 -12.69 40.40 10.28
N PRO A 131 -13.10 41.24 9.31
CA PRO A 131 -13.34 42.65 9.55
C PRO A 131 -14.46 42.84 10.58
N ALA A 132 -14.26 43.79 11.49
CA ALA A 132 -15.14 44.09 12.61
C ALA A 132 -16.59 44.35 12.15
N VAL A 133 -17.44 43.34 12.27
CA VAL A 133 -18.89 43.52 12.27
C VAL A 133 -19.28 43.66 13.74
N ALA A 134 -19.81 44.84 14.07
CA ALA A 134 -20.39 45.16 15.35
C ALA A 134 -21.53 44.18 15.67
N THR A 135 -21.27 43.21 16.53
CA THR A 135 -22.32 42.43 17.18
C THR A 135 -22.30 42.75 18.67
N THR A 136 -23.33 43.47 19.06
CA THR A 136 -23.78 43.70 20.43
C THR A 136 -23.75 42.41 21.26
N ASN A 137 -22.96 42.50 22.34
CA ASN A 137 -23.10 41.85 23.63
C ASN A 137 -24.41 41.07 23.87
N VAL A 138 -24.32 39.74 23.91
CA VAL A 138 -25.05 38.91 24.88
C VAL A 138 -24.15 37.72 25.28
N ASN A 139 -23.58 37.80 26.49
CA ASN A 139 -23.30 36.67 27.37
C ASN A 139 -22.09 35.76 27.11
N ASN A 140 -20.93 36.33 26.81
CA ASN A 140 -19.65 35.70 27.13
C ASN A 140 -19.14 36.31 28.45
N GLN A 141 -19.69 35.86 29.58
CA GLN A 141 -19.02 36.07 30.87
C GLN A 141 -17.73 35.24 30.85
N SER A 142 -16.64 35.88 30.42
CA SER A 142 -15.30 35.42 30.74
C SER A 142 -15.19 35.40 32.26
N TYR A 143 -15.43 34.24 32.87
CA TYR A 143 -15.18 34.00 34.29
C TYR A 143 -13.76 34.45 34.59
N SER A 144 -13.64 35.42 35.49
CA SER A 144 -12.32 35.87 35.91
C SER A 144 -11.59 34.69 36.54
N LEU A 145 -10.28 34.58 36.35
CA LEU A 145 -9.44 33.51 36.92
C LEU A 145 -9.66 33.37 38.45
N GLN A 146 -9.99 34.48 39.10
CA GLN A 146 -10.30 34.56 40.52
C GLN A 146 -11.62 33.86 40.88
N GLU A 147 -12.63 33.94 40.00
CA GLU A 147 -13.93 33.32 40.20
C GLU A 147 -13.88 31.79 39.98
N MET A 148 -13.05 31.32 39.04
CA MET A 148 -12.80 29.89 38.88
C MET A 148 -12.10 29.28 40.10
N ASN A 149 -11.09 29.98 40.65
CA ASN A 149 -10.40 29.51 41.85
C ASN A 149 -11.35 29.42 43.05
N ALA A 150 -12.23 30.41 43.23
CA ALA A 150 -13.23 30.39 44.29
C ALA A 150 -14.25 29.24 44.11
N LEU A 151 -14.63 28.91 42.87
CA LEU A 151 -15.54 27.80 42.58
C LEU A 151 -14.89 26.44 42.88
N VAL A 152 -13.62 26.27 42.51
CA VAL A 152 -12.86 25.04 42.75
C VAL A 152 -12.65 24.82 44.25
N GLU A 153 -12.28 25.86 45.01
CA GLU A 153 -12.12 25.76 46.47
C GLU A 153 -13.41 25.31 47.18
N ARG A 154 -14.57 25.86 46.78
CA ARG A 154 -15.86 25.40 47.32
C ARG A 154 -16.12 23.92 47.05
N ARG A 155 -15.91 23.48 45.81
CA ARG A 155 -16.10 22.07 45.39
C ARG A 155 -15.20 21.12 46.18
N VAL A 156 -13.95 21.51 46.42
CA VAL A 156 -12.99 20.70 47.17
C VAL A 156 -13.38 20.61 48.65
N GLN A 157 -13.81 21.72 49.27
CA GLN A 157 -14.28 21.71 50.65
C GLN A 157 -15.54 20.85 50.83
N GLU A 158 -16.45 20.88 49.87
CA GLU A 158 -17.68 20.07 49.90
C GLU A 158 -17.37 18.56 49.85
N GLU A 159 -16.45 18.13 48.98
CA GLU A 159 -16.03 16.73 48.92
C GLU A 159 -15.29 16.29 50.19
N LEU A 160 -14.45 17.15 50.76
CA LEU A 160 -13.77 16.85 52.03
C LEU A 160 -14.75 16.72 53.19
N ALA A 161 -15.78 17.58 53.26
CA ALA A 161 -16.83 17.48 54.26
C ALA A 161 -17.65 16.18 54.10
N ARG A 162 -17.96 15.80 52.85
CA ARG A 162 -18.69 14.57 52.51
C ARG A 162 -17.91 13.30 52.84
N LEU A 163 -16.60 13.32 52.64
CA LEU A 163 -15.72 12.21 53.03
C LEU A 163 -15.64 12.09 54.55
N LYS A 164 -15.54 13.21 55.26
CA LYS A 164 -15.52 13.24 56.72
C LYS A 164 -16.84 12.75 57.34
N SER A 165 -17.99 13.07 56.74
CA SER A 165 -19.29 12.55 57.18
C SER A 165 -19.52 11.09 56.81
N SER A 166 -18.87 10.59 55.73
CA SER A 166 -18.92 9.17 55.36
C SER A 166 -17.98 8.30 56.21
N GLN A 167 -17.07 8.92 56.96
CA GLN A 167 -16.12 8.26 57.87
C GLN A 167 -16.54 8.44 59.34
N GLU A 168 -17.83 8.29 59.64
CA GLU A 168 -18.27 7.94 61.00
C GLU A 168 -18.61 6.44 61.04
N PRO A 169 -18.17 5.69 62.07
CA PRO A 169 -17.86 4.27 61.93
C PRO A 169 -19.09 3.38 62.09
N LEU A 170 -19.49 2.69 61.01
CA LEU A 170 -20.29 1.47 61.10
C LEU A 170 -19.41 0.33 61.63
N LEU A 171 -19.32 0.24 62.95
CA LEU A 171 -19.17 -1.03 63.64
C LEU A 171 -20.37 -1.90 63.30
N ILE A 172 -20.12 -3.06 62.67
CA ILE A 172 -20.80 -4.37 62.77
C ILE A 172 -20.80 -5.09 61.41
N SER A 173 -19.85 -6.03 61.32
CA SER A 173 -19.84 -7.36 60.68
C SER A 173 -20.08 -7.60 59.17
N PRO A 174 -19.34 -8.57 58.58
CA PRO A 174 -19.37 -8.89 57.16
C PRO A 174 -20.31 -10.07 56.84
N SER A 175 -20.95 -10.04 55.67
CA SER A 175 -21.30 -11.27 54.97
C SER A 175 -21.05 -11.11 53.46
N VAL A 176 -20.00 -11.78 53.01
CA VAL A 176 -19.61 -11.91 51.61
C VAL A 176 -20.54 -12.93 50.97
N THR A 177 -21.29 -12.52 49.94
CA THR A 177 -21.99 -13.46 49.05
C THR A 177 -21.40 -13.35 47.65
N VAL A 178 -20.45 -14.24 47.36
CA VAL A 178 -19.89 -14.47 46.02
C VAL A 178 -20.94 -15.20 45.19
N LYS A 179 -21.50 -14.53 44.17
CA LYS A 179 -22.41 -15.15 43.21
C LYS A 179 -21.61 -15.64 42.00
N GLN A 180 -21.30 -16.94 41.98
CA GLN A 180 -20.72 -17.63 40.82
C GLN A 180 -21.64 -17.50 39.61
N ARG A 181 -21.08 -17.03 38.48
CA ARG A 181 -21.77 -16.94 37.19
C ARG A 181 -21.45 -18.19 36.38
N THR A 182 -22.44 -19.07 36.28
CA THR A 182 -22.41 -20.32 35.51
C THR A 182 -22.34 -20.05 34.01
N VAL A 183 -21.40 -20.75 33.36
CA VAL A 183 -21.19 -20.82 31.91
C VAL A 183 -22.26 -21.72 31.27
N GLN A 184 -22.91 -21.25 30.20
CA GLN A 184 -23.70 -22.08 29.29
C GLN A 184 -23.06 -22.07 27.89
N PRO A 185 -22.80 -23.23 27.26
CA PRO A 185 -22.39 -23.32 25.87
C PRO A 185 -23.62 -23.33 24.95
N ARG A 186 -23.71 -22.36 24.04
CA ARG A 186 -24.77 -22.28 23.04
C ARG A 186 -24.25 -22.78 21.69
N SER A 187 -24.63 -23.99 21.32
CA SER A 187 -24.54 -24.54 19.97
C SER A 187 -25.52 -23.84 19.03
N ARG A 188 -25.00 -23.27 17.93
CA ARG A 188 -25.74 -22.90 16.70
C ARG A 188 -24.82 -23.28 15.53
N ALA A 189 -25.09 -24.37 14.82
CA ALA A 189 -26.06 -24.51 13.74
C ALA A 189 -25.65 -23.73 12.48
N LEU A 190 -25.50 -24.51 11.40
CA LEU A 190 -25.12 -24.18 10.03
C LEU A 190 -25.71 -22.85 9.53
N ALA A 191 -24.85 -22.06 8.88
CA ALA A 191 -25.26 -21.09 7.88
C ALA A 191 -24.26 -21.14 6.72
N SER A 192 -24.73 -21.72 5.61
CA SER A 192 -24.13 -21.65 4.28
C SER A 192 -23.88 -20.18 3.91
N ARG A 193 -22.61 -19.79 3.83
CA ARG A 193 -22.19 -18.52 3.23
C ARG A 193 -21.93 -18.74 1.75
N SER A 194 -22.89 -18.34 0.94
CA SER A 194 -22.71 -18.08 -0.49
C SER A 194 -21.66 -16.97 -0.64
N PHE A 195 -20.57 -17.28 -1.33
CA PHE A 195 -19.51 -16.35 -1.66
C PHE A 195 -19.90 -15.64 -2.95
N GLU A 196 -20.69 -14.57 -2.84
CA GLU A 196 -20.90 -13.64 -3.96
C GLU A 196 -19.64 -12.81 -4.13
N VAL A 197 -18.81 -13.21 -5.08
CA VAL A 197 -17.70 -12.42 -5.62
C VAL A 197 -18.31 -11.22 -6.31
N ALA A 198 -18.30 -10.07 -5.62
CA ALA A 198 -18.59 -8.78 -6.22
C ALA A 198 -17.50 -8.43 -7.24
N SER A 199 -17.74 -8.79 -8.50
CA SER A 199 -17.00 -8.27 -9.64
C SER A 199 -17.39 -6.82 -9.87
N ASP A 200 -16.77 -5.89 -9.14
CA ASP A 200 -16.92 -4.46 -9.37
C ASP A 200 -16.02 -4.03 -10.54
N SER A 201 -16.39 -4.48 -11.74
CA SER A 201 -15.78 -4.10 -13.02
C SER A 201 -16.64 -3.05 -13.72
N ARG A 202 -16.94 -1.95 -13.01
CA ARG A 202 -17.65 -0.79 -13.55
C ARG A 202 -16.87 0.49 -13.31
N ASN A 203 -15.75 0.62 -14.01
CA ASN A 203 -15.24 1.93 -14.43
C ASN A 203 -14.30 1.80 -15.64
N GLY A 204 -14.77 1.09 -16.67
CA GLY A 204 -14.27 1.24 -18.03
C GLY A 204 -14.69 2.60 -18.60
N LYS A 205 -14.10 3.69 -18.09
CA LYS A 205 -14.13 4.98 -18.78
C LYS A 205 -13.46 4.75 -20.13
N ALA A 206 -14.26 4.78 -21.20
CA ALA A 206 -13.81 4.69 -22.57
C ALA A 206 -12.65 5.69 -22.77
N ARG A 207 -11.41 5.18 -22.75
CA ARG A 207 -10.24 6.00 -23.01
C ARG A 207 -10.30 6.40 -24.48
N ARG A 208 -10.47 7.70 -24.71
CA ARG A 208 -10.38 8.30 -26.04
C ARG A 208 -9.06 7.82 -26.67
N PRO A 209 -9.08 7.34 -27.93
CA PRO A 209 -7.85 6.96 -28.61
C PRO A 209 -6.90 8.16 -28.62
N LEU A 210 -5.66 7.95 -28.17
CA LEU A 210 -4.65 9.00 -28.10
C LEU A 210 -4.52 9.70 -29.45
N SER A 211 -4.55 11.03 -29.40
CA SER A 211 -4.38 11.89 -30.56
C SER A 211 -2.99 11.69 -31.17
N LYS A 212 -2.84 11.96 -32.48
CA LYS A 212 -1.55 11.79 -33.18
C LYS A 212 -0.44 12.64 -32.52
N THR A 213 -0.80 13.84 -32.06
CA THR A 213 0.08 14.76 -31.34
C THR A 213 0.51 14.22 -29.97
N GLU A 214 -0.38 13.59 -29.20
CA GLU A 214 0.01 12.95 -27.93
C GLU A 214 0.95 11.77 -28.15
N ARG A 215 0.79 11.01 -29.25
CA ARG A 215 1.71 9.91 -29.58
C ARG A 215 3.10 10.42 -29.95
N GLU A 216 3.18 11.50 -30.72
CA GLU A 216 4.46 12.14 -31.06
C GLU A 216 5.14 12.74 -29.82
N GLN A 217 4.35 13.33 -28.91
CA GLN A 217 4.87 13.90 -27.66
C GLN A 217 5.38 12.80 -26.70
N LEU A 218 4.65 11.68 -26.56
CA LEU A 218 5.12 10.52 -25.80
C LEU A 218 6.36 9.87 -26.41
N ALA A 219 6.47 9.83 -27.75
CA ALA A 219 7.65 9.33 -28.43
C ALA A 219 8.88 10.25 -28.24
N ALA A 220 8.67 11.57 -28.18
CA ALA A 220 9.72 12.53 -27.87
C ALA A 220 10.19 12.41 -26.41
N ASP A 221 9.25 12.23 -25.47
CA ASP A 221 9.54 12.09 -24.04
C ASP A 221 10.30 10.79 -23.73
N LEU A 222 9.93 9.69 -24.40
CA LEU A 222 10.64 8.41 -24.28
C LEU A 222 12.05 8.42 -24.88
N ARG A 223 12.33 9.28 -25.87
CA ARG A 223 13.68 9.43 -26.46
C ARG A 223 14.68 10.13 -25.54
N LEU A 224 14.25 10.74 -24.43
CA LEU A 224 15.16 11.31 -23.43
C LEU A 224 15.74 10.27 -22.47
N VAL A 225 15.30 9.00 -22.50
CA VAL A 225 15.86 7.92 -21.67
C VAL A 225 16.92 7.08 -22.41
N SER A 226 17.05 7.24 -23.74
CA SER A 226 18.04 6.48 -24.53
C SER A 226 19.42 7.15 -24.63
N SER A 227 19.64 8.30 -24.00
CA SER A 227 20.95 8.96 -23.99
C SER A 227 21.55 8.91 -22.59
N ILE A 228 22.25 7.81 -22.30
CA ILE A 228 23.53 7.78 -21.58
C ILE A 228 24.03 6.33 -21.69
N ASN A 229 25.13 6.19 -22.43
CA ASN A 229 25.97 5.00 -22.67
C ASN A 229 25.69 4.29 -24.00
N GLY A 230 26.61 4.56 -24.93
CA GLY A 230 26.58 4.16 -26.32
C GLY A 230 26.39 2.66 -26.53
N VAL A 231 25.45 2.37 -27.41
CA VAL A 231 25.42 1.15 -28.17
C VAL A 231 25.44 1.62 -29.62
N ASP A 232 26.58 1.46 -30.29
CA ASP A 232 26.72 1.71 -31.72
C ASP A 232 25.66 0.88 -32.45
N LEU A 233 24.67 1.56 -33.03
CA LEU A 233 23.68 0.94 -33.89
C LEU A 233 24.35 0.55 -35.21
N VAL A 234 24.56 -0.76 -35.35
CA VAL A 234 24.75 -1.48 -36.60
C VAL A 234 23.44 -1.39 -37.39
N ASP A 235 23.26 -0.33 -38.18
CA ASP A 235 22.02 -0.14 -38.97
C ASP A 235 22.26 0.21 -40.45
N ASP A 236 23.40 -0.20 -41.02
CA ASP A 236 23.76 0.24 -42.39
C ASP A 236 24.26 -0.87 -43.34
N GLN A 237 23.78 -2.12 -43.18
CA GLN A 237 24.22 -3.23 -44.05
C GLN A 237 23.13 -4.18 -44.57
N ILE A 238 21.89 -3.72 -44.76
CA ILE A 238 20.81 -4.55 -45.38
C ILE A 238 20.24 -3.94 -46.67
N ASN A 239 20.92 -2.98 -47.29
CA ASN A 239 20.56 -2.52 -48.63
C ASN A 239 21.80 -2.30 -49.50
N GLN A 240 22.31 -3.38 -50.09
CA GLN A 240 22.99 -3.30 -51.37
C GLN A 240 22.28 -4.21 -52.38
N PRO A 241 22.06 -3.72 -53.62
CA PRO A 241 21.28 -4.37 -54.67
C PRO A 241 21.95 -5.61 -55.27
#